data_AF-A0A6P2RN10-F1
#
_entry.id   AF-A0A6P2RN10-F1
#
_cell.length_a   1.000
_cell.length_b   1.000
_cell.length_c   1.000
_cell.angle_alpha   90.00
_cell.angle_beta   90.00
_cell.angle_gamma   90.00
#
_symmetry.space_group_name_H-M   'P 1'
#
loop_
_entity.id
_entity.type
_entity.pdbx_description
1 polymer ?
#
loop_
_entity_poly.entity_id
_entity_poly.type
_entity_poly.pdbx_seq_one_letter_code
_entity_poly.pdbx_strand_id
1 'polypeptide(L)'
;MQATVFSDAELTDLRAHGIVLFASRVIYDAQPPMPADQISAVQVCCHGDIPPALLELWRMTAGGSLDYDLTLEMNGHVEAIGWSELFYNDSDGYRDLRGWIDHELELAEESAEANARPWSGKIDVLPFGGCEYCDRIYIVTEPDAKDHGHVLAWKQGLPPAWRGAMHEDGLATVAPDLHAAFGALQLNADPLEPGSEGGTGSMLLEYVDERRTDHGLSAPLADKLIAFYREAVIDWRTPLADGTLAAQPVLARHALQHAIDRDDAALTAQLATIFADLRTALAGSSIPADYALRRQKFAAAAALLESGAPVEPDSLVSVSGDIPPALTRALLDAGVQPDADAMARCIAGGGADSARLIGAALSARGIDAAAACRAASEALLLKLTTDIARVRSGKLSHYLGLDGLEAHVERLRTFVL
;
A
#
# COMPACT_ATOMS: atom_id res chain seq x y z
N MET A 1 -19.39 12.77 21.30
CA MET A 1 -19.06 13.25 19.94
C MET A 1 -19.23 14.75 19.92
N GLN A 2 -18.14 15.50 19.71
CA GLN A 2 -18.26 16.89 19.28
C GLN A 2 -18.94 16.91 17.90
N ALA A 3 -19.74 17.93 17.61
CA ALA A 3 -20.36 18.06 16.31
C ALA A 3 -19.27 18.33 15.26
N THR A 4 -19.08 17.38 14.34
CA THR A 4 -18.19 17.48 13.17
C THR A 4 -18.81 18.24 11.99
N VAL A 5 -19.96 18.88 12.23
CA VAL A 5 -20.61 19.79 11.27
C VAL A 5 -19.90 21.15 11.31
N PHE A 6 -19.37 21.58 10.18
CA PHE A 6 -18.74 22.89 10.01
C PHE A 6 -19.77 23.94 9.59
N SER A 7 -19.67 25.13 10.17
CA SER A 7 -20.41 26.31 9.74
C SER A 7 -19.78 26.92 8.48
N ASP A 8 -20.54 27.73 7.74
CA ASP A 8 -20.03 28.43 6.55
C ASP A 8 -18.79 29.29 6.84
N ALA A 9 -18.72 29.88 8.02
CA ALA A 9 -17.56 30.66 8.47
C ALA A 9 -16.32 29.78 8.67
N GLU A 10 -16.48 28.61 9.30
CA GLU A 10 -15.39 27.64 9.46
C GLU A 10 -14.95 27.06 8.12
N LEU A 11 -15.88 26.76 7.21
CA LEU A 11 -15.55 26.30 5.85
C LEU A 11 -14.79 27.37 5.06
N THR A 12 -15.18 28.64 5.20
CA THR A 12 -14.46 29.76 4.59
C THR A 12 -13.05 29.90 5.17
N ASP A 13 -12.90 29.74 6.48
CA ASP A 13 -11.61 29.79 7.17
C ASP A 13 -10.70 28.63 6.73
N LEU A 14 -11.20 27.39 6.74
CA LEU A 14 -10.49 26.23 6.19
C LEU A 14 -10.05 26.46 4.74
N ARG A 15 -10.93 27.04 3.90
CA ARG A 15 -10.60 27.35 2.51
C ARG A 15 -9.45 28.35 2.40
N ALA A 16 -9.39 29.35 3.29
CA ALA A 16 -8.27 30.31 3.34
C ALA A 16 -6.93 29.64 3.69
N HIS A 17 -6.97 28.48 4.36
CA HIS A 17 -5.83 27.65 4.68
C HIS A 17 -5.55 26.53 3.65
N GLY A 18 -6.21 26.56 2.50
CA GLY A 18 -6.03 25.54 1.45
C GLY A 18 -6.68 24.19 1.80
N ILE A 19 -7.74 24.19 2.61
CA ILE A 19 -8.44 22.97 3.02
C ILE A 19 -9.87 22.99 2.49
N VAL A 20 -10.29 21.89 1.87
CA VAL A 20 -11.63 21.67 1.32
C VAL A 20 -12.18 20.35 1.85
N LEU A 21 -13.46 20.32 2.17
CA LEU A 21 -14.17 19.09 2.53
C LEU A 21 -15.05 18.65 1.37
N PHE A 22 -14.84 17.45 0.85
CA PHE A 22 -15.62 16.88 -0.25
C PHE A 22 -15.97 15.43 0.07
N ALA A 23 -17.25 15.05 -0.07
CA ALA A 23 -17.72 13.68 0.18
C ALA A 23 -17.24 13.07 1.52
N SER A 24 -17.27 13.85 2.60
CA SER A 24 -16.77 13.46 3.94
C SER A 24 -15.26 13.16 4.02
N ARG A 25 -14.47 13.74 3.11
CA ARG A 25 -13.00 13.66 3.12
C ARG A 25 -12.40 15.05 3.10
N VAL A 26 -11.28 15.19 3.80
CA VAL A 26 -10.39 16.35 3.79
C VAL A 26 -9.48 16.28 2.57
N ILE A 27 -9.49 17.34 1.76
CA ILE A 27 -8.49 17.66 0.74
C ILE A 27 -7.68 18.84 1.29
N TYR A 28 -6.36 18.68 1.38
CA TYR A 28 -5.45 19.75 1.81
C TYR A 28 -4.58 20.20 0.65
N ASP A 29 -3.90 21.33 0.79
CA ASP A 29 -3.22 21.99 -0.32
C ASP A 29 -4.12 22.21 -1.55
N ALA A 30 -5.39 22.47 -1.24
CA ALA A 30 -6.45 22.59 -2.22
C ALA A 30 -6.25 23.83 -3.10
N GLN A 31 -6.24 23.62 -4.40
CA GLN A 31 -6.07 24.69 -5.38
C GLN A 31 -7.35 25.51 -5.56
N PRO A 32 -7.30 26.73 -6.13
CA PRO A 32 -8.48 27.47 -6.55
C PRO A 32 -9.42 26.63 -7.43
N PRO A 33 -10.73 26.96 -7.50
CA PRO A 33 -11.65 26.28 -8.40
C PRO A 33 -11.19 26.36 -9.85
N MET A 34 -11.44 25.30 -10.62
CA MET A 34 -11.08 25.27 -12.03
C MET A 34 -11.94 26.28 -12.82
N PRO A 35 -11.32 27.19 -13.60
CA PRO A 35 -12.04 28.12 -14.46
C PRO A 35 -12.90 27.40 -15.52
N ALA A 36 -14.02 28.01 -15.91
CA ALA A 36 -14.98 27.42 -16.84
C ALA A 36 -14.40 27.16 -18.25
N ASP A 37 -13.47 28.00 -18.70
CA ASP A 37 -12.73 27.83 -19.95
C ASP A 37 -11.78 26.63 -19.91
N GLN A 38 -11.13 26.37 -18.77
CA GLN A 38 -10.32 25.18 -18.57
C GLN A 38 -11.17 23.90 -18.56
N ILE A 39 -12.31 23.91 -17.84
CA ILE A 39 -13.27 22.79 -17.87
C ILE A 39 -13.75 22.52 -19.30
N SER A 40 -14.05 23.59 -20.05
CA SER A 40 -14.47 23.47 -21.45
C SER A 40 -13.37 22.88 -22.33
N ALA A 41 -12.11 23.21 -22.08
CA ALA A 41 -10.96 22.64 -22.79
C ALA A 41 -10.83 21.13 -22.52
N VAL A 42 -10.97 20.68 -21.27
CA VAL A 42 -11.00 19.25 -20.94
C VAL A 42 -12.18 18.55 -21.62
N GLN A 43 -13.37 19.16 -21.62
CA GLN A 43 -14.57 18.59 -22.23
C GLN A 43 -14.40 18.29 -23.73
N VAL A 44 -13.59 19.09 -24.43
CA VAL A 44 -13.30 18.86 -25.86
C VAL A 44 -12.51 17.56 -26.08
N CYS A 45 -11.63 17.19 -25.14
CA CYS A 45 -10.82 15.96 -25.19
C CYS A 45 -11.63 14.71 -24.85
N CYS A 46 -12.75 14.84 -24.12
CA CYS A 46 -13.58 13.71 -23.70
C CYS A 46 -14.56 13.30 -24.81
N HIS A 47 -14.77 11.99 -24.96
CA HIS A 47 -15.74 11.44 -25.89
C HIS A 47 -17.18 11.84 -25.51
N GLY A 48 -17.56 11.64 -24.25
CA GLY A 48 -18.84 12.11 -23.69
C GLY A 48 -18.69 13.24 -22.67
N ASP A 49 -19.81 13.58 -22.03
CA ASP A 49 -19.87 14.67 -21.07
C ASP A 49 -19.10 14.32 -19.78
N ILE A 50 -18.39 15.31 -19.24
CA ILE A 50 -17.73 15.20 -17.95
C ILE A 50 -18.79 14.94 -16.87
N PRO A 51 -18.66 13.88 -16.04
CA PRO A 51 -19.64 13.54 -15.03
C PRO A 51 -19.90 14.69 -14.03
N PRO A 52 -21.17 14.92 -13.61
CA PRO A 52 -21.52 16.05 -12.75
C PRO A 52 -20.75 16.13 -11.43
N ALA A 53 -20.42 14.99 -10.82
CA ALA A 53 -19.68 14.95 -9.57
C ALA A 53 -18.23 15.46 -9.72
N LEU A 54 -17.59 15.22 -10.87
CA LEU A 54 -16.26 15.79 -11.15
C LEU A 54 -16.34 17.31 -11.35
N LEU A 55 -17.38 17.80 -12.02
CA LEU A 55 -17.62 19.24 -12.16
C LEU A 55 -17.87 19.91 -10.80
N GLU A 56 -18.54 19.23 -9.87
CA GLU A 56 -18.72 19.69 -8.50
C GLU A 56 -17.38 19.81 -7.77
N LEU A 57 -16.56 18.75 -7.81
CA LEU A 57 -15.22 18.76 -7.23
C LEU A 57 -14.39 19.92 -7.78
N TRP A 58 -14.33 20.09 -9.11
CA TRP A 58 -13.56 21.17 -9.73
C TRP A 58 -14.07 22.58 -9.44
N ARG A 59 -15.36 22.75 -9.16
CA ARG A 59 -15.91 24.02 -8.65
C ARG A 59 -15.50 24.32 -7.21
N MET A 60 -15.12 23.29 -6.45
CA MET A 60 -14.58 23.46 -5.10
C MET A 60 -13.06 23.61 -5.14
N THR A 61 -12.37 22.78 -5.91
CA THR A 61 -10.91 22.79 -6.04
C THR A 61 -10.44 22.10 -7.32
N ALA A 62 -9.51 22.71 -8.05
CA ALA A 62 -8.95 22.11 -9.27
C ALA A 62 -7.98 20.95 -8.98
N GLY A 63 -7.37 20.91 -7.79
CA GLY A 63 -6.35 19.95 -7.39
C GLY A 63 -6.15 19.97 -5.88
N GLY A 64 -5.15 19.24 -5.40
CA GLY A 64 -4.85 19.15 -3.97
C GLY A 64 -4.42 17.76 -3.56
N SER A 65 -4.10 17.61 -2.30
CA SER A 65 -3.53 16.41 -1.71
C SER A 65 -4.55 15.63 -0.89
N LEU A 66 -4.36 14.31 -0.88
CA LEU A 66 -5.13 13.32 -0.16
C LEU A 66 -4.15 12.46 0.64
N ASP A 67 -4.51 12.18 1.88
CA ASP A 67 -3.72 11.31 2.76
C ASP A 67 -4.66 10.26 3.31
N TYR A 68 -4.95 9.22 2.53
CA TYR A 68 -5.86 8.13 2.88
C TYR A 68 -5.37 6.83 2.27
N ASP A 69 -5.83 5.73 2.85
CA ASP A 69 -5.66 4.40 2.29
C ASP A 69 -6.79 4.09 1.30
N LEU A 70 -6.41 3.48 0.18
CA LEU A 70 -7.32 2.83 -0.76
C LEU A 70 -6.79 1.43 -1.07
N THR A 71 -7.61 0.40 -0.87
CA THR A 71 -7.25 -0.99 -1.16
C THR A 71 -8.29 -1.59 -2.09
N LEU A 72 -7.84 -2.20 -3.19
CA LEU A 72 -8.70 -2.81 -4.20
C LEU A 72 -8.25 -4.23 -4.54
N GLU A 73 -9.21 -5.06 -4.94
CA GLU A 73 -8.91 -6.34 -5.54
C GLU A 73 -8.71 -6.15 -7.06
N MET A 74 -7.54 -6.52 -7.58
CA MET A 74 -7.22 -6.42 -9.01
C MET A 74 -6.31 -7.56 -9.44
N ASN A 75 -6.62 -8.20 -10.58
CA ASN A 75 -5.86 -9.34 -11.11
C ASN A 75 -5.59 -10.45 -10.06
N GLY A 76 -6.55 -10.71 -9.16
CA GLY A 76 -6.41 -11.70 -8.07
C GLY A 76 -5.50 -11.27 -6.91
N HIS A 77 -5.07 -10.02 -6.87
CA HIS A 77 -4.26 -9.43 -5.80
C HIS A 77 -5.07 -8.42 -4.98
N VAL A 78 -4.68 -8.22 -3.72
CA VAL A 78 -5.20 -7.14 -2.85
C VAL A 78 -4.18 -6.01 -2.84
N GLU A 79 -4.39 -4.99 -3.66
CA GLU A 79 -3.42 -3.93 -3.92
C GLU A 79 -3.78 -2.62 -3.23
N ALA A 80 -2.77 -1.97 -2.64
CA ALA A 80 -2.88 -0.60 -2.17
C ALA A 80 -2.70 0.36 -3.35
N ILE A 81 -3.61 1.33 -3.47
CA ILE A 81 -3.63 2.32 -4.55
C ILE A 81 -3.26 3.67 -3.97
N GLY A 82 -2.15 4.24 -4.47
CA GLY A 82 -1.78 5.61 -4.20
C GLY A 82 -2.74 6.56 -4.91
N TRP A 83 -3.66 7.13 -4.15
CA TRP A 83 -4.46 8.27 -4.58
C TRP A 83 -4.18 9.44 -3.66
N SER A 84 -2.99 10.01 -3.80
CA SER A 84 -2.48 11.09 -2.95
C SER A 84 -2.65 12.47 -3.56
N GLU A 85 -2.94 12.56 -4.86
CA GLU A 85 -3.04 13.82 -5.60
C GLU A 85 -4.31 13.87 -6.46
N LEU A 86 -4.90 15.07 -6.54
CA LEU A 86 -5.88 15.47 -7.55
C LEU A 86 -5.17 16.32 -8.61
N PHE A 87 -5.23 15.88 -9.86
CA PHE A 87 -4.54 16.53 -10.97
C PHE A 87 -5.19 17.86 -11.32
N TYR A 88 -4.37 18.89 -11.44
CA TYR A 88 -4.75 20.22 -11.89
C TYR A 88 -3.77 20.73 -12.95
N ASN A 89 -4.16 21.75 -13.71
CA ASN A 89 -3.26 22.37 -14.70
C ASN A 89 -2.15 23.15 -14.01
N ASP A 90 -0.96 23.15 -14.61
CA ASP A 90 0.22 23.84 -14.08
C ASP A 90 0.72 23.29 -12.72
N SER A 91 0.43 22.02 -12.40
CA SER A 91 1.01 21.36 -11.22
C SER A 91 2.51 21.12 -11.41
N ASP A 92 3.30 21.24 -10.34
CA ASP A 92 4.73 20.92 -10.34
C ASP A 92 5.02 19.40 -10.24
N GLY A 93 3.98 18.56 -10.30
CA GLY A 93 4.05 17.10 -10.24
C GLY A 93 4.63 16.45 -11.50
N TYR A 94 4.54 15.11 -11.58
CA TYR A 94 5.11 14.34 -12.70
C TYR A 94 4.53 14.77 -14.06
N ARG A 95 3.20 14.92 -14.10
CA ARG A 95 2.47 15.63 -15.14
C ARG A 95 1.29 16.34 -14.50
N ASP A 96 0.97 17.50 -15.03
CA ASP A 96 -0.26 18.20 -14.71
C ASP A 96 -1.46 17.54 -15.40
N LEU A 97 -2.68 18.00 -15.09
CA LEU A 97 -3.90 17.44 -15.67
C LEU A 97 -3.85 17.40 -17.20
N ARG A 98 -3.38 18.49 -17.82
CA ARG A 98 -3.25 18.58 -19.28
C ARG A 98 -2.21 17.60 -19.81
N GLY A 99 -1.05 17.51 -19.19
CA GLY A 99 0.02 16.60 -19.58
C GLY A 99 -0.40 15.14 -19.46
N TRP A 100 -1.27 14.80 -18.50
CA TRP A 100 -1.90 13.48 -18.43
C TRP A 100 -2.94 13.26 -19.54
N ILE A 101 -3.81 14.23 -19.83
CA ILE A 101 -4.75 14.12 -20.95
C ILE A 101 -4.00 13.93 -22.29
N ASP A 102 -2.95 14.71 -22.53
CA ASP A 102 -2.12 14.61 -23.73
C ASP A 102 -1.44 13.23 -23.81
N HIS A 103 -1.00 12.67 -22.68
CA HIS A 103 -0.47 11.31 -22.61
C HIS A 103 -1.49 10.24 -23.01
N GLU A 104 -2.70 10.32 -22.46
CA GLU A 104 -3.74 9.32 -22.73
C GLU A 104 -4.25 9.41 -24.17
N LEU A 105 -4.27 10.62 -24.75
CA LEU A 105 -4.54 10.82 -26.17
C LEU A 105 -3.47 10.15 -27.06
N GLU A 106 -2.19 10.33 -26.75
CA GLU A 106 -1.08 9.68 -27.46
C GLU A 106 -1.19 8.16 -27.40
N LEU A 107 -1.43 7.59 -26.20
CA LEU A 107 -1.62 6.14 -26.03
C LEU A 107 -2.85 5.61 -26.78
N ALA A 108 -3.95 6.36 -26.79
CA ALA A 108 -5.15 5.98 -27.53
C ALA A 108 -4.92 5.99 -29.06
N GLU A 109 -4.17 6.97 -29.56
CA GLU A 109 -3.75 7.04 -30.97
C GLU A 109 -2.88 5.84 -31.35
N GLU A 110 -1.80 5.61 -30.61
CA GLU A 110 -0.87 4.49 -30.84
C GLU A 110 -1.60 3.14 -30.83
N SER A 111 -2.52 2.95 -29.87
CA SER A 111 -3.34 1.74 -29.78
C SER A 111 -4.28 1.59 -30.98
N ALA A 112 -4.94 2.67 -31.40
CA ALA A 112 -5.84 2.65 -32.56
C ALA A 112 -5.08 2.33 -33.85
N GLU A 113 -3.89 2.91 -34.04
CA GLU A 113 -3.00 2.64 -35.16
C GLU A 113 -2.53 1.18 -35.16
N ALA A 114 -2.02 0.69 -34.03
CA ALA A 114 -1.54 -0.68 -33.88
C ALA A 114 -2.64 -1.72 -34.13
N ASN A 115 -3.90 -1.39 -33.80
CA ASN A 115 -5.06 -2.25 -33.99
C ASN A 115 -5.83 -1.98 -35.31
N ALA A 116 -5.37 -1.05 -36.16
CA ALA A 116 -6.03 -0.62 -37.38
C ALA A 116 -7.52 -0.24 -37.20
N ARG A 117 -7.83 0.46 -36.10
CA ARG A 117 -9.19 0.91 -35.76
C ARG A 117 -9.32 2.42 -35.99
N PRO A 118 -10.45 2.90 -36.54
CA PRO A 118 -10.75 4.33 -36.54
C PRO A 118 -10.85 4.85 -35.09
N TRP A 119 -10.27 6.01 -34.83
CA TRP A 119 -10.33 6.67 -33.53
C TRP A 119 -10.87 8.10 -33.68
N SER A 120 -11.62 8.55 -32.68
CA SER A 120 -12.33 9.83 -32.66
C SER A 120 -11.44 11.02 -32.27
N GLY A 121 -10.19 10.78 -31.87
CA GLY A 121 -9.29 11.81 -31.32
C GLY A 121 -9.65 12.21 -29.89
N LYS A 122 -10.38 11.36 -29.17
CA LYS A 122 -10.92 11.63 -27.84
C LYS A 122 -10.72 10.45 -26.90
N ILE A 123 -10.67 10.73 -25.60
CA ILE A 123 -10.57 9.71 -24.54
C ILE A 123 -11.93 9.32 -23.99
N ASP A 124 -12.07 8.03 -23.68
CA ASP A 124 -13.26 7.41 -23.07
C ASP A 124 -13.16 7.37 -21.52
N VAL A 125 -11.96 7.59 -20.98
CA VAL A 125 -11.67 7.68 -19.55
C VAL A 125 -10.78 8.89 -19.29
N LEU A 126 -11.18 9.75 -18.36
CA LEU A 126 -10.48 11.00 -18.05
C LEU A 126 -9.64 10.82 -16.77
N PRO A 127 -8.30 11.00 -16.82
CA PRO A 127 -7.48 11.03 -15.61
C PRO A 127 -7.80 12.29 -14.80
N PHE A 128 -7.87 12.14 -13.46
CA PHE A 128 -8.10 13.28 -12.57
C PHE A 128 -7.38 13.19 -11.22
N GLY A 129 -6.68 12.09 -10.94
CA GLY A 129 -5.86 11.95 -9.74
C GLY A 129 -4.97 10.71 -9.80
N GLY A 130 -4.13 10.53 -8.79
CA GLY A 130 -3.21 9.38 -8.73
C GLY A 130 -2.06 9.59 -7.75
N CYS A 131 -0.97 8.87 -8.00
CA CYS A 131 0.30 9.02 -7.29
C CYS A 131 1.46 8.69 -8.24
N GLU A 132 2.34 9.68 -8.42
CA GLU A 132 3.48 9.60 -9.33
C GLU A 132 3.08 9.11 -10.75
N TYR A 133 3.82 8.16 -11.32
CA TYR A 133 3.50 7.52 -12.59
C TYR A 133 2.96 6.09 -12.42
N CYS A 134 2.89 5.58 -11.19
CA CYS A 134 2.61 4.17 -10.90
C CYS A 134 1.13 3.88 -10.65
N ASP A 135 0.37 4.86 -10.15
CA ASP A 135 -1.06 4.73 -9.86
C ASP A 135 -1.83 5.90 -10.52
N ARG A 136 -2.93 5.60 -11.21
CA ARG A 136 -3.83 6.63 -11.78
C ARG A 136 -5.27 6.34 -11.44
N ILE A 137 -6.01 7.41 -11.20
CA ILE A 137 -7.47 7.41 -11.00
C ILE A 137 -8.12 8.09 -12.19
N TYR A 138 -9.05 7.37 -12.80
CA TYR A 138 -9.81 7.80 -13.96
C TYR A 138 -11.29 7.87 -13.63
N ILE A 139 -12.02 8.67 -14.40
CA ILE A 139 -13.47 8.63 -14.43
C ILE A 139 -13.95 8.35 -15.85
N VAL A 140 -14.91 7.43 -15.99
CA VAL A 140 -15.45 7.04 -17.30
C VAL A 140 -16.26 8.19 -17.89
N THR A 141 -15.90 8.61 -19.10
CA THR A 141 -16.57 9.66 -19.88
C THR A 141 -17.19 9.14 -21.17
N GLU A 142 -17.00 7.86 -21.52
CA GLU A 142 -17.57 7.24 -22.72
C GLU A 142 -19.10 7.45 -22.78
N PRO A 143 -19.63 8.00 -23.90
CA PRO A 143 -21.06 8.15 -24.10
C PRO A 143 -21.76 6.79 -24.09
N ASP A 144 -22.96 6.71 -23.50
CA ASP A 144 -23.82 5.52 -23.47
C ASP A 144 -23.22 4.26 -22.79
N ALA A 145 -22.00 4.36 -22.24
CA ALA A 145 -21.40 3.32 -21.44
C ALA A 145 -22.20 3.11 -20.15
N LYS A 146 -22.41 1.84 -19.76
CA LYS A 146 -23.21 1.50 -18.57
C LYS A 146 -22.56 1.97 -17.27
N ASP A 147 -21.26 2.17 -17.32
CA ASP A 147 -20.36 2.60 -16.27
C ASP A 147 -19.91 4.06 -16.45
N HIS A 148 -20.61 4.86 -17.28
CA HIS A 148 -20.37 6.32 -17.32
C HIS A 148 -20.41 6.92 -15.90
N GLY A 149 -19.39 7.70 -15.57
CA GLY A 149 -19.21 8.27 -14.23
C GLY A 149 -18.56 7.34 -13.19
N HIS A 150 -18.35 6.05 -13.49
CA HIS A 150 -17.59 5.18 -12.60
C HIS A 150 -16.15 5.67 -12.45
N VAL A 151 -15.62 5.50 -11.25
CA VAL A 151 -14.22 5.80 -10.94
C VAL A 151 -13.41 4.51 -11.05
N LEU A 152 -12.33 4.56 -11.81
CA LEU A 152 -11.42 3.45 -12.04
C LEU A 152 -10.05 3.76 -11.44
N ALA A 153 -9.36 2.73 -10.99
CA ALA A 153 -7.97 2.81 -10.58
C ALA A 153 -7.13 1.89 -11.47
N TRP A 154 -6.07 2.45 -12.04
CA TRP A 154 -5.01 1.71 -12.72
C TRP A 154 -3.77 1.69 -11.84
N LYS A 155 -3.07 0.56 -11.82
CA LYS A 155 -1.80 0.37 -11.12
C LYS A 155 -0.80 -0.33 -12.03
N GLN A 156 0.41 0.21 -12.09
CA GLN A 156 1.53 -0.37 -12.83
C GLN A 156 1.97 -1.71 -12.23
N GLY A 157 2.23 -2.68 -13.09
CA GLY A 157 2.87 -3.93 -12.71
C GLY A 157 4.30 -3.73 -12.19
N LEU A 158 4.62 -4.38 -11.09
CA LEU A 158 5.94 -4.31 -10.45
C LEU A 158 6.89 -5.41 -10.97
N PRO A 159 8.22 -5.22 -10.86
CA PRO A 159 9.18 -6.19 -11.39
C PRO A 159 8.96 -7.63 -10.85
N PRO A 160 9.18 -8.69 -11.66
CA PRO A 160 8.97 -10.08 -11.24
C PRO A 160 9.78 -10.52 -10.00
N ALA A 161 10.84 -9.79 -9.66
CA ALA A 161 11.63 -10.06 -8.46
C ALA A 161 10.90 -9.68 -7.16
N TRP A 162 9.83 -8.89 -7.23
CA TRP A 162 9.07 -8.42 -6.07
C TRP A 162 7.99 -9.44 -5.74
N ARG A 163 8.39 -10.51 -5.06
CA ARG A 163 7.50 -11.62 -4.75
C ARG A 163 6.18 -11.11 -4.15
N GLY A 164 5.07 -11.66 -4.62
CA GLY A 164 3.75 -11.36 -4.09
C GLY A 164 3.16 -10.02 -4.54
N ALA A 165 3.89 -9.23 -5.32
CA ALA A 165 3.35 -8.04 -5.97
C ALA A 165 2.64 -8.43 -7.28
N MET A 166 1.69 -7.61 -7.71
CA MET A 166 1.15 -7.69 -9.06
C MET A 166 2.23 -7.29 -10.08
N HIS A 167 2.44 -8.11 -11.12
CA HIS A 167 3.52 -7.93 -12.11
C HIS A 167 3.08 -7.41 -13.48
N GLU A 168 1.78 -7.46 -13.73
CA GLU A 168 1.15 -6.89 -14.91
C GLU A 168 0.32 -5.69 -14.47
N ASP A 169 0.08 -4.75 -15.37
CA ASP A 169 -0.78 -3.62 -15.08
C ASP A 169 -2.19 -4.10 -14.69
N GLY A 170 -2.76 -3.48 -13.66
CA GLY A 170 -4.08 -3.77 -13.15
C GLY A 170 -5.03 -2.61 -13.38
N LEU A 171 -6.30 -2.92 -13.65
CA LEU A 171 -7.39 -1.95 -13.68
C LEU A 171 -8.55 -2.51 -12.86
N ALA A 172 -9.10 -1.68 -11.96
CA ALA A 172 -10.27 -2.04 -11.17
C ALA A 172 -11.22 -0.84 -11.02
N THR A 173 -12.51 -1.11 -10.86
CA THR A 173 -13.49 -0.09 -10.47
C THR A 173 -13.33 0.22 -8.99
N VAL A 174 -13.11 1.49 -8.66
CA VAL A 174 -13.11 1.99 -7.28
C VAL A 174 -14.54 2.05 -6.75
N ALA A 175 -15.43 2.71 -7.52
CA ALA A 175 -16.80 2.98 -7.13
C ALA A 175 -17.67 3.39 -8.34
N PRO A 176 -19.01 3.32 -8.22
CA PRO A 176 -19.92 3.68 -9.31
C PRO A 176 -20.00 5.19 -9.59
N ASP A 177 -19.52 6.04 -8.69
CA ASP A 177 -19.44 7.49 -8.86
C ASP A 177 -18.34 8.09 -7.98
N LEU A 178 -18.05 9.37 -8.18
CA LEU A 178 -16.98 10.08 -7.47
C LEU A 178 -17.23 10.23 -5.97
N HIS A 179 -18.46 10.44 -5.52
CA HIS A 179 -18.75 10.56 -4.10
C HIS A 179 -18.52 9.22 -3.39
N ALA A 180 -18.96 8.13 -4.00
CA ALA A 180 -18.70 6.78 -3.52
C ALA A 180 -17.20 6.45 -3.54
N ALA A 181 -16.44 6.93 -4.54
CA ALA A 181 -14.99 6.75 -4.60
C ALA A 181 -14.27 7.44 -3.45
N PHE A 182 -14.62 8.69 -3.15
CA PHE A 182 -14.12 9.37 -1.94
C PHE A 182 -14.56 8.67 -0.66
N GLY A 183 -15.78 8.11 -0.63
CA GLY A 183 -16.26 7.28 0.48
C GLY A 183 -15.44 5.99 0.69
N ALA A 184 -14.78 5.47 -0.35
CA ALA A 184 -13.89 4.31 -0.26
C ALA A 184 -12.51 4.65 0.32
N LEU A 185 -12.08 5.92 0.31
CA LEU A 185 -10.87 6.37 0.99
C LEU A 185 -11.03 6.22 2.50
N GLN A 186 -10.08 5.62 3.19
CA GLN A 186 -10.19 5.26 4.60
C GLN A 186 -8.87 5.50 5.35
N LEU A 187 -8.88 5.36 6.67
CA LEU A 187 -7.66 5.28 7.49
C LEU A 187 -7.62 3.89 8.14
N ASN A 188 -6.64 3.08 7.79
CA ASN A 188 -6.49 1.72 8.32
C ASN A 188 -6.10 1.70 9.81
N ALA A 189 -5.51 2.79 10.29
CA ALA A 189 -5.18 3.04 11.69
C ALA A 189 -5.43 4.51 12.02
N ASP A 190 -5.66 4.80 13.30
CA ASP A 190 -5.74 6.18 13.76
C ASP A 190 -4.34 6.81 13.70
N PRO A 191 -4.17 7.94 12.96
CA PRO A 191 -2.87 8.59 12.82
C PRO A 191 -2.37 9.22 14.13
N LEU A 192 -3.23 9.35 15.15
CA LEU A 192 -2.84 9.80 16.49
C LEU A 192 -2.56 8.65 17.47
N GLU A 193 -2.77 7.39 17.08
CA GLU A 193 -2.39 6.24 17.92
C GLU A 193 -0.85 6.16 18.03
N PRO A 194 -0.29 5.82 19.21
CA PRO A 194 1.15 5.61 19.37
C PRO A 194 1.69 4.54 18.41
N GLY A 195 2.81 4.84 17.75
CA GLY A 195 3.44 3.94 16.78
C GLY A 195 2.91 4.06 15.35
N SER A 196 2.00 5.00 15.07
CA SER A 196 1.54 5.35 13.71
C SER A 196 2.44 6.39 13.00
N GLU A 197 3.62 6.68 13.55
CA GLU A 197 4.57 7.67 13.03
C GLU A 197 4.99 7.33 11.59
N GLY A 198 4.78 8.27 10.66
CA GLY A 198 5.10 8.09 9.24
C GLY A 198 4.14 7.16 8.46
N GLY A 199 3.01 6.78 9.04
CA GLY A 199 1.91 6.12 8.33
C GLY A 199 0.95 7.11 7.67
N THR A 200 -0.03 6.59 6.93
CA THR A 200 -1.13 7.37 6.33
C THR A 200 -1.77 8.30 7.38
N GLY A 201 -1.93 9.57 7.00
CA GLY A 201 -2.41 10.65 7.84
C GLY A 201 -1.34 11.54 8.44
N SER A 202 -0.06 11.13 8.41
CA SER A 202 1.01 11.98 8.92
C SER A 202 1.18 13.27 8.11
N MET A 203 1.04 13.21 6.78
CA MET A 203 1.22 14.38 5.91
C MET A 203 0.13 15.43 6.13
N LEU A 204 -1.13 14.99 6.29
CA LEU A 204 -2.20 15.92 6.64
C LEU A 204 -1.98 16.54 8.03
N LEU A 205 -1.57 15.74 9.03
CA LEU A 205 -1.33 16.25 10.38
C LEU A 205 -0.19 17.28 10.40
N GLU A 206 0.89 17.03 9.67
CA GLU A 206 1.99 17.98 9.47
C GLU A 206 1.50 19.27 8.80
N TYR A 207 0.71 19.16 7.73
CA TYR A 207 0.12 20.31 7.06
C TYR A 207 -0.76 21.15 8.00
N VAL A 208 -1.62 20.51 8.78
CA VAL A 208 -2.50 21.19 9.75
C VAL A 208 -1.68 21.86 10.85
N ASP A 209 -0.61 21.21 11.33
CA ASP A 209 0.28 21.81 12.32
C ASP A 209 0.97 23.07 11.76
N GLU A 210 1.52 23.00 10.54
CA GLU A 210 2.11 24.16 9.85
C GLU A 210 1.09 25.30 9.72
N ARG A 211 -0.14 25.00 9.28
CA ARG A 211 -1.21 26.03 9.16
C ARG A 211 -1.54 26.66 10.50
N ARG A 212 -1.49 25.89 11.59
CA ARG A 212 -1.73 26.37 12.96
C ARG A 212 -0.58 27.23 13.47
N THR A 213 0.67 26.83 13.27
CA THR A 213 1.83 27.54 13.83
C THR A 213 2.19 28.78 13.02
N ASP A 214 2.13 28.70 11.69
CA ASP A 214 2.77 29.67 10.81
C ASP A 214 1.75 30.54 10.05
N HIS A 215 0.52 30.05 9.89
CA HIS A 215 -0.50 30.71 9.06
C HIS A 215 -1.73 31.19 9.83
N GLY A 216 -1.84 30.90 11.13
CA GLY A 216 -2.89 31.44 11.99
C GLY A 216 -4.19 30.64 12.03
N LEU A 217 -4.19 29.36 11.59
CA LEU A 217 -5.35 28.49 11.76
C LEU A 217 -5.62 28.30 13.26
N SER A 218 -6.84 28.61 13.70
CA SER A 218 -7.17 28.54 15.12
C SER A 218 -7.11 27.10 15.65
N ALA A 219 -6.55 26.92 16.86
CA ALA A 219 -6.46 25.59 17.48
C ALA A 219 -7.82 24.86 17.57
N PRO A 220 -8.94 25.50 17.94
CA PRO A 220 -10.25 24.83 17.96
C PRO A 220 -10.69 24.32 16.58
N LEU A 221 -10.41 25.07 15.50
CA LEU A 221 -10.77 24.64 14.15
C LEU A 221 -9.86 23.53 13.64
N ALA A 222 -8.56 23.59 13.94
CA ALA A 222 -7.61 22.51 13.65
C ALA A 222 -8.01 21.21 14.37
N ASP A 223 -8.31 21.27 15.67
CA ASP A 223 -8.75 20.11 16.46
C ASP A 223 -10.05 19.51 15.90
N LYS A 224 -10.99 20.37 15.47
CA LYS A 224 -12.24 19.95 14.84
C LYS A 224 -12.02 19.28 13.48
N LEU A 225 -11.12 19.82 12.66
CA LEU A 225 -10.72 19.22 11.38
C LEU A 225 -10.08 17.85 11.58
N ILE A 226 -9.16 17.71 12.55
CA ILE A 226 -8.53 16.44 12.88
C ILE A 226 -9.57 15.43 13.39
N ALA A 227 -10.52 15.87 14.22
CA ALA A 227 -11.62 15.02 14.67
C ALA A 227 -12.51 14.53 13.50
N PHE A 228 -12.83 15.41 12.56
CA PHE A 228 -13.57 15.07 11.34
C PHE A 228 -12.79 14.09 10.46
N TYR A 229 -11.50 14.34 10.24
CA TYR A 229 -10.63 13.47 9.45
C TYR A 229 -10.57 12.04 10.02
N ARG A 230 -10.48 11.92 11.35
CA ARG A 230 -10.46 10.63 12.05
C ARG A 230 -11.79 9.86 11.97
N GLU A 231 -12.88 10.45 11.50
CA GLU A 231 -14.10 9.70 11.19
C GLU A 231 -13.90 8.71 10.02
N ALA A 232 -12.85 8.89 9.21
CA ALA A 232 -12.48 7.94 8.15
C ALA A 232 -11.73 6.69 8.67
N VAL A 233 -11.40 6.62 9.97
CA VAL A 233 -10.77 5.44 10.57
C VAL A 233 -11.73 4.26 10.53
N ILE A 234 -11.28 3.14 9.96
CA ILE A 234 -12.08 1.92 9.92
C ILE A 234 -12.29 1.37 11.33
N ASP A 235 -13.54 1.05 11.65
CA ASP A 235 -13.88 0.43 12.94
C ASP A 235 -14.13 -1.07 12.79
N TRP A 236 -13.05 -1.85 12.83
CA TRP A 236 -13.13 -3.31 12.92
C TRP A 236 -13.34 -3.82 14.35
N ARG A 237 -13.09 -2.99 15.36
CA ARG A 237 -13.11 -3.37 16.78
C ARG A 237 -14.55 -3.57 17.27
N THR A 238 -15.48 -2.70 16.85
CA THR A 238 -16.91 -2.86 17.20
C THR A 238 -17.49 -4.15 16.61
N PRO A 239 -17.36 -4.46 15.31
CA PRO A 239 -17.83 -5.74 14.76
C PRO A 239 -17.13 -6.96 15.37
N LEU A 240 -15.87 -6.84 15.80
CA LEU A 240 -15.18 -7.91 16.52
C LEU A 240 -15.82 -8.18 17.88
N ALA A 241 -16.07 -7.12 18.66
CA ALA A 241 -16.70 -7.22 19.98
C ALA A 241 -18.14 -7.75 19.89
N ASP A 242 -18.87 -7.35 18.86
CA ASP A 242 -20.26 -7.77 18.61
C ASP A 242 -20.35 -9.17 17.95
N GLY A 243 -19.23 -9.76 17.55
CA GLY A 243 -19.19 -11.06 16.86
C GLY A 243 -19.75 -11.03 15.43
N THR A 244 -19.82 -9.85 14.80
CA THR A 244 -20.35 -9.65 13.45
C THR A 244 -19.26 -9.49 12.38
N LEU A 245 -17.98 -9.43 12.78
CA LEU A 245 -16.84 -9.23 11.87
C LEU A 245 -16.75 -10.29 10.75
N ALA A 246 -17.13 -11.54 11.02
CA ALA A 246 -17.11 -12.61 10.02
C ALA A 246 -17.99 -12.34 8.77
N ALA A 247 -19.05 -11.53 8.93
CA ALA A 247 -19.92 -11.13 7.83
C ALA A 247 -19.36 -9.96 7.00
N GLN A 248 -18.20 -9.42 7.39
CA GLN A 248 -17.57 -8.24 6.80
C GLN A 248 -16.13 -8.57 6.36
N PRO A 249 -15.94 -9.31 5.26
CA PRO A 249 -14.65 -9.89 4.89
C PRO A 249 -13.54 -8.86 4.66
N VAL A 250 -13.86 -7.72 4.05
CA VAL A 250 -12.89 -6.62 3.86
C VAL A 250 -12.40 -6.08 5.20
N LEU A 251 -13.32 -5.85 6.15
CA LEU A 251 -12.99 -5.35 7.47
C LEU A 251 -12.22 -6.39 8.31
N ALA A 252 -12.59 -7.67 8.19
CA ALA A 252 -11.86 -8.77 8.82
C ALA A 252 -10.42 -8.89 8.29
N ARG A 253 -10.22 -8.66 6.98
CA ARG A 253 -8.91 -8.63 6.35
C ARG A 253 -8.04 -7.52 6.94
N HIS A 254 -8.57 -6.30 7.04
CA HIS A 254 -7.85 -5.18 7.64
C HIS A 254 -7.52 -5.43 9.12
N ALA A 255 -8.45 -6.00 9.89
CA ALA A 255 -8.19 -6.36 11.28
C ALA A 255 -7.02 -7.35 11.40
N LEU A 256 -7.01 -8.39 10.55
CA LEU A 256 -5.94 -9.40 10.55
C LEU A 256 -4.60 -8.80 10.14
N GLN A 257 -4.59 -7.95 9.12
CA GLN A 257 -3.39 -7.21 8.71
C GLN A 257 -2.84 -6.34 9.84
N HIS A 258 -3.72 -5.59 10.52
CA HIS A 258 -3.37 -4.75 11.67
C HIS A 258 -2.73 -5.55 12.81
N ALA A 259 -3.28 -6.73 13.14
CA ALA A 259 -2.74 -7.62 14.16
C ALA A 259 -1.35 -8.15 13.78
N ILE A 260 -1.18 -8.56 12.50
CA ILE A 260 0.10 -9.04 12.00
C ILE A 260 1.16 -7.93 12.00
N ASP A 261 0.84 -6.72 11.54
CA ASP A 261 1.79 -5.62 11.48
C ASP A 261 2.32 -5.20 12.87
N ARG A 262 1.51 -5.40 13.92
CA ARG A 262 1.90 -5.20 15.33
C ARG A 262 2.54 -6.42 15.98
N ASP A 263 2.69 -7.53 15.25
CA ASP A 263 3.16 -8.83 15.74
C ASP A 263 2.34 -9.33 16.96
N ASP A 264 1.04 -8.99 17.02
CA ASP A 264 0.15 -9.39 18.12
C ASP A 264 -0.35 -10.81 17.89
N ALA A 265 0.34 -11.79 18.48
CA ALA A 265 0.00 -13.21 18.36
C ALA A 265 -1.41 -13.53 18.91
N ALA A 266 -1.84 -12.88 19.99
CA ALA A 266 -3.12 -13.18 20.62
C ALA A 266 -4.29 -12.71 19.75
N LEU A 267 -4.21 -11.47 19.26
CA LEU A 267 -5.20 -10.93 18.34
C LEU A 267 -5.18 -11.66 17.00
N THR A 268 -3.99 -12.02 16.50
CA THR A 268 -3.85 -12.80 15.26
C THR A 268 -4.53 -14.16 15.37
N ALA A 269 -4.32 -14.90 16.46
CA ALA A 269 -4.99 -16.19 16.68
C ALA A 269 -6.52 -16.04 16.77
N GLN A 270 -7.00 -15.00 17.47
CA GLN A 270 -8.44 -14.72 17.54
C GLN A 270 -9.03 -14.46 16.14
N LEU A 271 -8.41 -13.57 15.37
CA LEU A 271 -8.89 -13.18 14.05
C LEU A 271 -8.77 -14.31 13.03
N ALA A 272 -7.78 -15.19 13.15
CA ALA A 272 -7.63 -16.36 12.29
C ALA A 272 -8.84 -17.31 12.39
N THR A 273 -9.52 -17.38 13.53
CA THR A 273 -10.76 -18.18 13.67
C THR A 273 -11.99 -17.54 13.03
N ILE A 274 -11.94 -16.23 12.80
CA ILE A 274 -13.02 -15.43 12.20
C ILE A 274 -12.84 -15.35 10.69
N PHE A 275 -11.59 -15.31 10.24
CA PHE A 275 -11.23 -15.21 8.84
C PHE A 275 -11.51 -16.53 8.11
N ALA A 276 -12.56 -16.54 7.29
CA ALA A 276 -13.13 -17.77 6.74
C ALA A 276 -12.16 -18.60 5.88
N ASP A 277 -11.19 -17.97 5.22
CA ASP A 277 -10.21 -18.66 4.39
C ASP A 277 -8.82 -18.01 4.44
N LEU A 278 -7.92 -18.59 5.25
CA LEU A 278 -6.51 -18.20 5.36
C LEU A 278 -5.67 -18.51 4.10
N ARG A 279 -6.28 -19.05 3.02
CA ARG A 279 -5.66 -19.14 1.68
C ARG A 279 -5.91 -17.93 0.82
N THR A 280 -6.84 -17.05 1.20
CA THR A 280 -7.09 -15.82 0.45
C THR A 280 -5.97 -14.83 0.68
N ALA A 281 -5.68 -14.03 -0.33
CA ALA A 281 -4.65 -13.00 -0.24
C ALA A 281 -5.03 -11.96 0.82
N LEU A 282 -4.04 -11.61 1.65
CA LEU A 282 -4.13 -10.55 2.63
C LEU A 282 -3.65 -9.22 2.04
N ALA A 283 -2.51 -9.24 1.34
CA ALA A 283 -1.92 -8.10 0.63
C ALA A 283 -1.07 -8.61 -0.54
N GLY A 284 -1.17 -7.93 -1.68
CA GLY A 284 -0.72 -8.45 -2.97
C GLY A 284 -1.33 -9.83 -3.21
N SER A 285 -0.50 -10.82 -3.54
CA SER A 285 -0.89 -12.24 -3.60
C SER A 285 -0.47 -13.05 -2.36
N SER A 286 0.13 -12.43 -1.34
CA SER A 286 0.49 -13.19 -0.15
C SER A 286 -0.70 -13.51 0.75
N ILE A 287 -0.78 -14.78 1.12
CA ILE A 287 -1.62 -15.26 2.22
C ILE A 287 -1.10 -14.74 3.57
N PRO A 288 -1.91 -14.75 4.64
CA PRO A 288 -1.53 -14.18 5.94
C PRO A 288 -0.20 -14.69 6.51
N ALA A 289 0.08 -16.00 6.41
CA ALA A 289 1.32 -16.57 6.94
C ALA A 289 2.56 -16.06 6.19
N ASP A 290 2.51 -16.03 4.86
CA ASP A 290 3.58 -15.48 4.04
C ASP A 290 3.77 -13.97 4.25
N TYR A 291 2.68 -13.23 4.43
CA TYR A 291 2.72 -11.82 4.75
C TYR A 291 3.47 -11.57 6.07
N ALA A 292 3.11 -12.29 7.13
CA ALA A 292 3.75 -12.19 8.44
C ALA A 292 5.24 -12.56 8.38
N LEU A 293 5.59 -13.68 7.72
CA LEU A 293 6.96 -14.15 7.59
C LEU A 293 7.87 -13.14 6.86
N ARG A 294 7.39 -12.56 5.75
CA ARG A 294 8.16 -11.58 4.96
C ARG A 294 8.39 -10.27 5.71
N ARG A 295 7.46 -9.89 6.58
CA ARG A 295 7.58 -8.71 7.46
C ARG A 295 8.28 -8.99 8.79
N GLN A 296 8.82 -10.20 8.97
CA GLN A 296 9.52 -10.62 10.20
C GLN A 296 8.62 -10.54 11.45
N LYS A 297 7.30 -10.71 11.27
CA LYS A 297 6.30 -10.72 12.34
C LYS A 297 6.13 -12.16 12.83
N PHE A 298 7.14 -12.63 13.55
CA PHE A 298 7.29 -14.05 13.86
C PHE A 298 6.29 -14.56 14.90
N ALA A 299 5.83 -13.72 15.82
CA ALA A 299 4.83 -14.13 16.80
C ALA A 299 3.46 -14.30 16.12
N ALA A 300 3.08 -13.37 15.24
CA ALA A 300 1.89 -13.50 14.40
C ALA A 300 1.98 -14.68 13.43
N ALA A 301 3.14 -14.91 12.80
CA ALA A 301 3.35 -16.07 11.93
C ALA A 301 3.14 -17.39 12.70
N ALA A 302 3.70 -17.52 13.90
CA ALA A 302 3.49 -18.70 14.74
C ALA A 302 2.00 -18.92 15.07
N ALA A 303 1.30 -17.86 15.48
CA ALA A 303 -0.13 -17.91 15.78
C ALA A 303 -0.97 -18.35 14.56
N LEU A 304 -0.61 -17.90 13.36
CA LEU A 304 -1.26 -18.32 12.11
C LEU A 304 -1.04 -19.80 11.83
N LEU A 305 0.19 -20.31 11.94
CA LEU A 305 0.48 -21.73 11.77
C LEU A 305 -0.29 -22.59 12.78
N GLU A 306 -0.31 -22.18 14.05
CA GLU A 306 -1.08 -22.86 15.11
C GLU A 306 -2.59 -22.86 14.82
N SER A 307 -3.08 -21.82 14.15
CA SER A 307 -4.47 -21.69 13.69
C SER A 307 -4.75 -22.48 12.39
N GLY A 308 -3.77 -23.21 11.86
CA GLY A 308 -3.90 -24.02 10.65
C GLY A 308 -3.78 -23.23 9.35
N ALA A 309 -3.19 -22.04 9.38
CA ALA A 309 -2.88 -21.30 8.16
C ALA A 309 -1.96 -22.12 7.25
N PRO A 310 -2.21 -22.16 5.93
CA PRO A 310 -1.28 -22.77 5.01
C PRO A 310 0.01 -21.95 4.92
N VAL A 311 1.09 -22.63 4.55
CA VAL A 311 2.38 -22.02 4.23
C VAL A 311 2.82 -22.56 2.89
N GLU A 312 3.41 -21.70 2.06
CA GLU A 312 3.91 -22.11 0.77
C GLU A 312 5.20 -22.95 0.91
N PRO A 313 5.44 -23.93 0.02
CA PRO A 313 6.63 -24.78 0.11
C PRO A 313 7.95 -24.01 0.09
N ASP A 314 7.97 -22.82 -0.49
CA ASP A 314 9.13 -21.95 -0.64
C ASP A 314 9.06 -20.70 0.25
N SER A 315 8.22 -20.68 1.30
CA SER A 315 8.09 -19.52 2.20
C SER A 315 9.44 -19.07 2.79
N LEU A 316 10.37 -20.00 3.07
CA LEU A 316 11.73 -19.71 3.59
C LEU A 316 12.61 -18.88 2.63
N VAL A 317 12.28 -18.81 1.33
CA VAL A 317 13.08 -18.06 0.34
C VAL A 317 13.08 -16.55 0.65
N SER A 318 11.97 -16.03 1.19
CA SER A 318 11.80 -14.59 1.40
C SER A 318 11.91 -14.19 2.87
N VAL A 319 12.16 -15.15 3.78
CA VAL A 319 12.37 -14.84 5.20
C VAL A 319 13.82 -14.43 5.45
N SER A 320 13.97 -13.42 6.26
CA SER A 320 15.26 -12.94 6.77
C SER A 320 15.11 -12.55 8.24
N GLY A 321 16.22 -12.40 8.96
CA GLY A 321 16.23 -12.07 10.39
C GLY A 321 16.39 -13.29 11.30
N ASP A 322 16.24 -13.07 12.60
CA ASP A 322 16.40 -14.07 13.65
C ASP A 322 15.09 -14.83 13.86
N ILE A 323 14.79 -15.75 12.93
CA ILE A 323 13.58 -16.59 13.00
C ILE A 323 13.66 -17.45 14.26
N PRO A 324 12.66 -17.46 15.14
CA PRO A 324 12.67 -18.31 16.33
C PRO A 324 12.77 -19.80 15.98
N PRO A 325 13.62 -20.60 16.67
CA PRO A 325 13.79 -22.02 16.36
C PRO A 325 12.51 -22.85 16.44
N ALA A 326 11.57 -22.47 17.31
CA ALA A 326 10.25 -23.09 17.40
C ALA A 326 9.44 -22.89 16.11
N LEU A 327 9.43 -21.67 15.57
CA LEU A 327 8.77 -21.34 14.31
C LEU A 327 9.44 -22.05 13.13
N THR A 328 10.78 -22.08 13.08
CA THR A 328 11.51 -22.85 12.04
C THR A 328 11.12 -24.32 12.04
N ARG A 329 11.01 -24.94 13.22
CA ARG A 329 10.55 -26.33 13.32
C ARG A 329 9.11 -26.49 12.83
N ALA A 330 8.20 -25.61 13.26
CA ALA A 330 6.81 -25.65 12.84
C ALA A 330 6.65 -25.51 11.31
N LEU A 331 7.44 -24.63 10.67
CA LEU A 331 7.45 -24.47 9.20
C LEU A 331 7.92 -25.75 8.50
N LEU A 332 9.01 -26.36 8.97
CA LEU A 332 9.54 -27.60 8.41
C LEU A 332 8.54 -28.77 8.59
N ASP A 333 7.92 -28.87 9.76
CA ASP A 333 6.89 -29.87 10.05
C ASP A 333 5.63 -29.66 9.18
N ALA A 334 5.31 -28.42 8.82
CA ALA A 334 4.23 -28.06 7.90
C ALA A 334 4.58 -28.31 6.42
N GLY A 335 5.78 -28.81 6.11
CA GLY A 335 6.19 -29.21 4.75
C GLY A 335 6.92 -28.12 3.95
N VAL A 336 7.29 -27.00 4.57
CA VAL A 336 8.15 -25.99 3.94
C VAL A 336 9.50 -26.62 3.61
N GLN A 337 9.97 -26.39 2.39
CA GLN A 337 11.18 -27.00 1.88
C GLN A 337 12.40 -26.34 2.52
N PRO A 338 13.32 -27.11 3.14
CA PRO A 338 14.55 -26.55 3.66
C PRO A 338 15.40 -25.99 2.51
N ASP A 339 15.99 -24.81 2.74
CA ASP A 339 16.74 -24.03 1.75
C ASP A 339 18.09 -23.58 2.32
N ALA A 340 19.17 -23.81 1.56
CA ALA A 340 20.53 -23.44 1.99
C ALA A 340 20.73 -21.91 2.00
N ASP A 341 20.05 -21.17 1.12
CA ASP A 341 20.12 -19.71 1.13
C ASP A 341 19.39 -19.15 2.36
N ALA A 342 18.24 -19.72 2.73
CA ALA A 342 17.52 -19.38 3.96
C ALA A 342 18.37 -19.69 5.21
N MET A 343 19.09 -20.81 5.20
CA MET A 343 20.04 -21.15 6.26
C MET A 343 21.13 -20.09 6.40
N ALA A 344 21.76 -19.65 5.29
CA ALA A 344 22.75 -18.58 5.31
C ALA A 344 22.14 -17.24 5.78
N ARG A 345 20.92 -16.91 5.37
CA ARG A 345 20.19 -15.72 5.85
C ARG A 345 19.92 -15.76 7.36
N CYS A 346 19.55 -16.93 7.92
CA CYS A 346 19.38 -17.11 9.37
C CYS A 346 20.68 -16.87 10.12
N ILE A 347 21.81 -17.43 9.63
CA ILE A 347 23.14 -17.20 10.22
C ILE A 347 23.46 -15.71 10.22
N ALA A 348 23.32 -15.05 9.06
CA ALA A 348 23.57 -13.63 8.92
C ALA A 348 22.66 -12.79 9.83
N GLY A 349 21.43 -13.23 10.09
CA GLY A 349 20.47 -12.59 11.00
C GLY A 349 20.70 -12.86 12.49
N GLY A 350 21.56 -13.84 12.86
CA GLY A 350 21.79 -14.24 14.26
C GLY A 350 21.11 -15.53 14.70
N GLY A 351 20.24 -16.11 13.87
CA GLY A 351 19.49 -17.33 14.14
C GLY A 351 20.27 -18.62 13.91
N ALA A 352 21.35 -18.83 14.69
CA ALA A 352 22.22 -19.99 14.57
C ALA A 352 21.48 -21.33 14.79
N ASP A 353 20.59 -21.39 15.76
CA ASP A 353 19.81 -22.60 16.07
C ASP A 353 18.82 -22.94 14.94
N SER A 354 18.17 -21.92 14.38
CA SER A 354 17.27 -22.05 13.23
C SER A 354 18.03 -22.51 11.98
N ALA A 355 19.24 -21.99 11.76
CA ALA A 355 20.12 -22.46 10.70
C ALA A 355 20.50 -23.94 10.88
N ARG A 356 20.81 -24.38 12.11
CA ARG A 356 21.08 -25.80 12.39
C ARG A 356 19.86 -26.69 12.12
N LEU A 357 18.64 -26.22 12.43
CA LEU A 357 17.40 -26.95 12.13
C LEU A 357 17.19 -27.10 10.61
N ILE A 358 17.39 -26.04 9.84
CA ILE A 358 17.31 -26.09 8.38
C ILE A 358 18.38 -27.04 7.82
N GLY A 359 19.61 -26.97 8.33
CA GLY A 359 20.70 -27.87 7.94
C GLY A 359 20.38 -29.34 8.21
N ALA A 360 19.82 -29.65 9.38
CA ALA A 360 19.37 -31.01 9.70
C ALA A 360 18.28 -31.51 8.73
N ALA A 361 17.33 -30.65 8.37
CA ALA A 361 16.29 -30.97 7.39
C ALA A 361 16.85 -31.17 5.96
N LEU A 362 17.86 -30.40 5.54
CA LEU A 362 18.59 -30.65 4.29
C LEU A 362 19.26 -32.03 4.31
N SER A 363 19.97 -32.37 5.39
CA SER A 363 20.62 -33.67 5.53
C SER A 363 19.64 -34.84 5.54
N ALA A 364 18.48 -34.69 6.16
CA ALA A 364 17.42 -35.70 6.13
C ALA A 364 16.91 -35.99 4.71
N ARG A 365 17.09 -35.06 3.76
CA ARG A 365 16.77 -35.20 2.33
C ARG A 365 17.95 -35.69 1.48
N GLY A 366 19.06 -36.06 2.10
CA GLY A 366 20.27 -36.53 1.42
C GLY A 366 21.13 -35.42 0.83
N ILE A 367 20.91 -34.15 1.20
CA ILE A 367 21.73 -33.02 0.79
C ILE A 367 22.89 -32.87 1.79
N ASP A 368 24.12 -32.70 1.28
CA ASP A 368 25.27 -32.32 2.11
C ASP A 368 25.08 -30.89 2.60
N ALA A 369 24.48 -30.77 3.79
CA ALA A 369 24.13 -29.49 4.40
C ALA A 369 25.38 -28.63 4.66
N ALA A 370 26.53 -29.24 4.96
CA ALA A 370 27.76 -28.49 5.19
C ALA A 370 28.30 -27.89 3.88
N ALA A 371 28.29 -28.65 2.79
CA ALA A 371 28.67 -28.12 1.48
C ALA A 371 27.70 -27.06 0.97
N ALA A 372 26.39 -27.30 1.10
CA ALA A 372 25.35 -26.36 0.70
C ALA A 372 25.41 -25.05 1.50
N CYS A 373 25.57 -25.13 2.83
CA CYS A 373 25.72 -23.97 3.71
C CYS A 373 26.97 -23.14 3.35
N ARG A 374 28.10 -23.78 3.05
CA ARG A 374 29.32 -23.06 2.62
C ARG A 374 29.09 -22.29 1.32
N ALA A 375 28.52 -22.94 0.30
CA ALA A 375 28.25 -22.29 -0.98
C ALA A 375 27.28 -21.10 -0.84
N ALA A 376 26.18 -21.27 -0.10
CA ALA A 376 25.21 -20.21 0.16
C ALA A 376 25.80 -19.06 0.99
N SER A 377 26.62 -19.37 1.99
CA SER A 377 27.29 -18.36 2.82
C SER A 377 28.32 -17.58 2.03
N GLU A 378 29.10 -18.22 1.16
CA GLU A 378 30.06 -17.54 0.26
C GLU A 378 29.36 -16.58 -0.71
N ALA A 379 28.24 -17.02 -1.32
CA ALA A 379 27.45 -16.18 -2.20
C ALA A 379 26.88 -14.94 -1.47
N LEU A 380 26.34 -15.15 -0.26
CA LEU A 380 25.81 -14.06 0.56
C LEU A 380 26.92 -13.11 1.05
N LEU A 381 28.08 -13.64 1.45
CA LEU A 381 29.25 -12.86 1.84
C LEU A 381 29.74 -11.95 0.71
N LEU A 382 29.79 -12.46 -0.53
CA LEU A 382 30.17 -11.67 -1.70
C LEU A 382 29.20 -10.51 -1.93
N LYS A 383 27.89 -10.77 -1.82
CA LYS A 383 26.86 -9.73 -1.94
C LYS A 383 27.01 -8.65 -0.87
N LEU A 384 27.08 -9.05 0.40
CA LEU A 384 27.20 -8.12 1.53
C LEU A 384 28.50 -7.29 1.47
N THR A 385 29.63 -7.90 1.10
CA THR A 385 30.90 -7.19 0.94
C THR A 385 30.81 -6.15 -0.19
N THR A 386 30.12 -6.48 -1.29
CA THR A 386 29.86 -5.55 -2.38
C THR A 386 29.00 -4.38 -1.91
N ASP A 387 27.93 -4.65 -1.17
CA ASP A 387 27.04 -3.62 -0.63
C ASP A 387 27.76 -2.72 0.37
N ILE A 388 28.61 -3.26 1.25
CA ILE A 388 29.49 -2.49 2.16
C ILE A 388 30.37 -1.51 1.38
N ALA A 389 31.02 -1.97 0.31
CA ALA A 389 31.87 -1.10 -0.52
C ALA A 389 31.07 0.03 -1.18
N ARG A 390 29.83 -0.25 -1.61
CA ARG A 390 28.92 0.75 -2.18
C ARG A 390 28.43 1.74 -1.12
N VAL A 391 28.08 1.29 0.07
CA VAL A 391 27.67 2.15 1.19
C VAL A 391 28.82 3.08 1.59
N ARG A 392 30.03 2.54 1.79
CA ARG A 392 31.23 3.34 2.12
C ARG A 392 31.59 4.37 1.04
N SER A 393 31.27 4.10 -0.22
CA SER A 393 31.49 5.03 -1.34
C SER A 393 30.31 5.97 -1.59
N GLY A 394 29.25 5.93 -0.77
CA GLY A 394 28.05 6.75 -0.93
C GLY A 394 27.18 6.39 -2.13
N LYS A 395 27.43 5.23 -2.77
CA LYS A 395 26.70 4.74 -3.96
C LYS A 395 25.48 3.88 -3.63
N LEU A 396 25.22 3.65 -2.35
CA LEU A 396 24.10 2.86 -1.86
C LEU A 396 23.71 3.35 -0.47
N SER A 397 22.43 3.63 -0.27
CA SER A 397 21.82 3.65 1.05
C SER A 397 21.24 2.26 1.32
N HIS A 398 21.54 1.67 2.47
CA HIS A 398 21.12 0.31 2.80
C HIS A 398 20.40 0.31 4.16
N TYR A 399 19.26 -0.38 4.26
CA TYR A 399 18.40 -0.34 5.46
C TYR A 399 19.07 -0.82 6.75
N LEU A 400 19.99 -1.80 6.65
CA LEU A 400 20.80 -2.25 7.79
C LEU A 400 21.89 -1.25 8.23
N GLY A 401 22.17 -0.23 7.42
CA GLY A 401 23.36 0.61 7.59
C GLY A 401 24.67 -0.17 7.40
N LEU A 402 25.79 0.52 7.58
CA LEU A 402 27.13 -0.08 7.48
C LEU A 402 27.37 -1.11 8.60
N ASP A 403 27.08 -0.73 9.85
CA ASP A 403 27.32 -1.58 11.03
C ASP A 403 26.51 -2.88 10.97
N GLY A 404 25.25 -2.81 10.52
CA GLY A 404 24.43 -4.00 10.33
C GLY A 404 24.98 -4.93 9.26
N LEU A 405 25.44 -4.40 8.12
CA LEU A 405 26.08 -5.22 7.09
C LEU A 405 27.37 -5.90 7.60
N GLU A 406 28.21 -5.18 8.34
CA GLU A 406 29.44 -5.71 8.92
C GLU A 406 29.14 -6.81 9.95
N ALA A 407 28.13 -6.61 10.80
CA ALA A 407 27.69 -7.62 11.76
C ALA A 407 27.18 -8.91 11.07
N HIS A 408 26.44 -8.77 9.96
CA HIS A 408 26.01 -9.92 9.15
C HIS A 408 27.19 -10.69 8.57
N VAL A 409 28.21 -9.99 8.05
CA VAL A 409 29.44 -10.61 7.50
C VAL A 409 30.21 -11.37 8.58
N GLU A 410 30.39 -10.78 9.76
CA GLU A 410 31.12 -11.43 10.86
C GLU A 410 30.40 -12.68 11.37
N ARG A 411 29.07 -12.66 11.47
CA ARG A 411 28.29 -13.87 11.83
C ARG A 411 28.46 -14.99 10.82
N LEU A 412 28.43 -14.68 9.51
CA LEU A 412 28.66 -15.67 8.46
C LEU A 412 30.07 -16.28 8.51
N ARG A 413 31.10 -15.49 8.82
CA ARG A 413 32.49 -15.96 8.90
C ARG A 413 32.77 -16.85 10.11
N THR A 414 32.08 -16.58 11.22
CA THR A 414 32.33 -17.25 12.51
C THR A 414 31.46 -18.47 12.73
N PHE A 415 30.39 -18.63 11.95
CA PHE A 415 29.47 -19.76 12.08
C PHE A 415 30.13 -21.09 11.68
N VAL A 416 29.89 -22.11 12.50
CA VAL A 416 30.32 -23.49 12.27
C VAL A 416 29.11 -24.40 12.40
N LEU A 417 28.78 -25.10 11.29
CA LEU A 417 27.65 -26.03 11.23
C LEU A 417 27.86 -27.23 12.13
#